data_AF-A0A3D1F0T2-F1
#
_entry.id   AF-A0A3D1F0T2-F1
#
_cell.length_a   1.000
_cell.length_b   1.000
_cell.length_c   1.000
_cell.angle_alpha   90.00
_cell.angle_beta   90.00
_cell.angle_gamma   90.00
#
_symmetry.space_group_name_H-M   'P 1'
#
loop_
_entity.id
_entity.type
_entity.pdbx_description
1 polymer ?
#
loop_
_entity_poly.entity_id
_entity_poly.type
_entity_poly.pdbx_seq_one_letter_code
_entity_poly.pdbx_strand_id
1 'polypeptide(L)'
;MLCHAHALAVTGILLLMANGIGLFLVLDKGWHATCLAALSSMTVGLITLFVYAASIEMQSELTLWIALPLISAFVTFVIYNSWQDRLKLHTDWQCQQCGYTLLNLTTSTCPECGKGFNTQIITASKEAHDQMFKIKLLGW
;
A
#
# COMPACT_ATOMS: atom_id res chain seq x y z
N MET A 1 -8.88 -16.15 -37.60
CA MET A 1 -7.59 -16.36 -36.89
C MET A 1 -6.72 -15.10 -36.84
N LEU A 2 -6.50 -14.37 -37.95
CA LEU A 2 -5.65 -13.15 -37.93
C LEU A 2 -6.06 -12.09 -36.89
N CYS A 3 -7.36 -11.83 -36.72
CA CYS A 3 -7.86 -10.82 -35.78
C CYS A 3 -7.50 -11.12 -34.30
N HIS A 4 -7.37 -12.40 -33.94
CA HIS A 4 -7.00 -12.82 -32.57
C HIS A 4 -5.52 -12.61 -32.27
N ALA A 5 -4.64 -12.85 -33.26
CA ALA A 5 -3.21 -12.64 -33.09
C ALA A 5 -2.88 -11.15 -32.86
N HIS A 6 -3.58 -10.25 -33.57
CA HIS A 6 -3.41 -8.81 -33.36
C HIS A 6 -3.92 -8.35 -31.99
N ALA A 7 -5.04 -8.87 -31.51
CA ALA A 7 -5.56 -8.54 -30.19
C ALA A 7 -4.56 -8.92 -29.08
N LEU A 8 -4.02 -10.15 -29.12
CA LEU A 8 -3.04 -10.63 -28.13
C LEU A 8 -1.74 -9.82 -28.15
N ALA A 9 -1.24 -9.46 -29.33
CA ALA A 9 -0.03 -8.65 -29.47
C ALA A 9 -0.21 -7.24 -28.87
N VAL A 10 -1.36 -6.61 -29.11
CA VAL A 10 -1.66 -5.28 -28.56
C VAL A 10 -1.82 -5.33 -27.04
N THR A 11 -2.51 -6.33 -26.51
CA THR A 11 -2.67 -6.49 -25.06
C THR A 11 -1.33 -6.75 -24.35
N GLY A 12 -0.45 -7.56 -24.95
CA GLY A 12 0.89 -7.80 -24.42
C GLY A 12 1.76 -6.54 -24.37
N ILE A 13 1.71 -5.71 -25.42
CA ILE A 13 2.44 -4.43 -25.47
C ILE A 13 1.94 -3.46 -24.40
N LEU A 14 0.62 -3.34 -24.21
CA LEU A 14 0.04 -2.49 -23.16
C LEU A 14 0.44 -2.96 -21.74
N LEU A 15 0.51 -4.27 -21.52
CA LEU A 15 0.99 -4.86 -20.27
C LEU A 15 2.46 -4.53 -20.00
N LEU A 16 3.30 -4.61 -21.03
CA LEU A 16 4.71 -4.26 -20.96
C LEU A 16 4.91 -2.77 -20.63
N MET A 17 4.12 -1.89 -21.24
CA MET A 17 4.14 -0.46 -20.94
C MET A 17 3.66 -0.17 -19.51
N ALA A 18 2.55 -0.77 -19.06
CA ALA A 18 2.03 -0.57 -17.72
C ALA A 18 3.03 -1.03 -16.64
N ASN A 19 3.66 -2.19 -16.83
CA ASN A 19 4.70 -2.68 -15.94
C ASN A 19 5.98 -1.85 -16.00
N GLY A 20 6.39 -1.39 -17.18
CA GLY A 20 7.57 -0.53 -17.36
C GLY A 20 7.41 0.83 -16.67
N ILE A 21 6.22 1.45 -16.79
CA ILE A 21 5.89 2.70 -16.09
C ILE A 21 5.84 2.47 -14.57
N GLY A 22 5.26 1.34 -14.14
CA GLY A 22 5.27 0.94 -12.73
C GLY A 22 6.70 0.81 -12.18
N LEU A 23 7.59 0.14 -12.90
CA LEU A 23 9.00 -0.01 -12.53
C LEU A 23 9.75 1.34 -12.47
N PHE A 24 9.46 2.25 -13.40
CA PHE A 24 10.05 3.59 -13.40
C PHE A 24 9.62 4.40 -12.17
N LEU A 25 8.34 4.30 -11.76
CA LEU A 25 7.83 4.94 -10.54
C LEU A 25 8.41 4.31 -9.26
N VAL A 26 8.75 3.02 -9.28
CA VAL A 26 9.42 2.32 -8.17
C VAL A 26 10.81 2.87 -7.88
N LEU A 27 11.55 3.22 -8.94
CA LEU A 27 12.92 3.73 -8.80
C LEU A 27 12.95 5.15 -8.19
N ASP A 28 11.86 5.91 -8.30
CA ASP A 28 11.84 7.33 -7.95
C ASP A 28 11.10 7.66 -6.63
N LYS A 29 10.12 6.84 -6.20
CA LYS A 29 9.22 7.18 -5.07
C LYS A 29 9.09 6.15 -3.95
N GLY A 30 9.98 5.17 -3.89
CA GLY A 30 10.03 4.18 -2.80
C GLY A 30 8.87 3.17 -2.81
N TRP A 31 8.78 2.36 -1.75
CA TRP A 31 7.97 1.12 -1.68
C TRP A 31 6.47 1.28 -2.00
N HIS A 32 5.94 2.50 -1.94
CA HIS A 32 4.53 2.81 -2.17
C HIS A 32 4.16 2.74 -3.66
N ALA A 33 5.08 3.19 -4.52
CA ALA A 33 4.93 3.06 -5.96
C ALA A 33 5.00 1.58 -6.39
N THR A 34 5.75 0.75 -5.66
CA THR A 34 5.88 -0.69 -5.92
C THR A 34 4.60 -1.46 -5.66
N CYS A 35 3.93 -1.20 -4.53
CA CYS A 35 2.64 -1.84 -4.25
C CYS A 35 1.55 -1.40 -5.24
N LEU A 36 1.52 -0.13 -5.63
CA LEU A 36 0.55 0.37 -6.60
C LEU A 36 0.80 -0.18 -8.00
N ALA A 37 2.08 -0.24 -8.42
CA ALA A 37 2.48 -0.85 -9.68
C ALA A 37 2.13 -2.34 -9.72
N ALA A 38 2.39 -3.09 -8.64
CA ALA A 38 2.06 -4.52 -8.55
C ALA A 38 0.54 -4.77 -8.56
N LEU A 39 -0.26 -3.94 -7.89
CA LEU A 39 -1.73 -4.00 -7.95
C LEU A 39 -2.25 -3.68 -9.35
N SER A 40 -1.66 -2.68 -10.02
CA SER A 40 -2.02 -2.32 -11.39
C SER A 40 -1.66 -3.44 -12.39
N SER A 41 -0.53 -4.11 -12.20
CA SER A 41 -0.13 -5.20 -13.10
C SER A 41 -0.96 -6.47 -12.87
N MET A 42 -1.31 -6.78 -11.61
CA MET A 42 -2.25 -7.87 -11.29
C MET A 42 -3.62 -7.64 -11.91
N THR A 43 -4.15 -6.42 -11.81
CA THR A 43 -5.48 -6.11 -12.36
C THR A 43 -5.50 -6.20 -13.88
N VAL A 44 -4.48 -5.68 -14.56
CA VAL A 44 -4.36 -5.81 -16.03
C VAL A 44 -4.17 -7.28 -16.45
N GLY A 45 -3.39 -8.06 -15.69
CA GLY A 45 -3.25 -9.50 -15.91
C GLY A 45 -4.60 -10.24 -15.80
N LEU A 46 -5.38 -9.93 -14.75
CA LEU A 46 -6.71 -10.52 -14.55
C LEU A 46 -7.71 -10.14 -15.65
N ILE A 47 -7.70 -8.88 -16.10
CA ILE A 47 -8.55 -8.43 -17.21
C ILE A 47 -8.18 -9.13 -18.52
N THR A 48 -6.88 -9.30 -18.79
CA THR A 48 -6.41 -9.99 -20.00
C THR A 48 -6.81 -11.47 -19.98
N LEU A 49 -6.69 -12.11 -18.82
CA LEU A 49 -7.10 -13.50 -18.61
C LEU A 49 -8.63 -13.65 -18.72
N PHE A 50 -9.41 -12.67 -18.25
CA PHE A 50 -10.86 -12.60 -18.42
C PHE A 50 -11.29 -12.52 -19.89
N VAL A 51 -10.66 -11.65 -20.68
CA VAL A 51 -10.96 -11.53 -22.12
C VAL A 51 -10.62 -12.83 -22.86
N TYR A 52 -9.55 -13.52 -22.44
CA TYR A 52 -9.17 -14.81 -23.00
C TYR A 52 -10.15 -15.93 -22.59
N ALA A 53 -10.52 -16.02 -21.31
CA ALA A 53 -11.40 -17.06 -20.79
C ALA A 53 -12.86 -16.89 -21.23
N ALA A 54 -13.37 -15.66 -21.33
CA ALA A 54 -14.73 -15.38 -21.82
C ALA A 54 -14.95 -15.79 -23.28
N SER A 55 -13.87 -16.06 -24.03
CA SER A 55 -13.95 -16.62 -25.39
C SER A 55 -14.24 -18.13 -25.41
N ILE A 56 -14.28 -18.80 -24.25
CA ILE A 56 -14.44 -20.25 -24.11
C ILE A 56 -15.64 -20.51 -23.17
N GLU A 57 -16.71 -21.17 -23.66
CA GLU A 57 -17.93 -21.48 -22.90
C GLU A 57 -17.65 -22.24 -21.59
N MET A 58 -17.64 -21.57 -20.44
CA MET A 58 -17.64 -22.24 -19.12
C MET A 58 -18.36 -21.43 -18.03
N GLN A 59 -19.50 -21.94 -17.57
CA GLN A 59 -20.28 -21.41 -16.45
C GLN A 59 -19.72 -21.81 -15.06
N SER A 60 -18.87 -22.84 -14.97
CA SER A 60 -18.34 -23.35 -13.69
C SER A 60 -17.11 -22.61 -13.15
N GLU A 61 -16.44 -21.81 -13.99
CA GLU A 61 -15.24 -21.07 -13.61
C GLU A 61 -15.56 -19.74 -12.91
N LEU A 62 -16.78 -19.21 -13.10
CA LEU A 62 -17.19 -17.86 -12.67
C LEU A 62 -16.98 -17.59 -11.16
N THR A 63 -17.16 -18.61 -10.32
CA THR A 63 -17.01 -18.48 -8.86
C THR A 63 -15.57 -18.20 -8.46
N LEU A 64 -14.60 -18.83 -9.12
CA LEU A 64 -13.18 -18.64 -8.87
C LEU A 64 -12.73 -17.23 -9.32
N TRP A 65 -13.35 -16.73 -10.39
CA TRP A 65 -13.13 -15.37 -10.92
C TRP A 65 -13.72 -14.24 -10.09
N ILE A 66 -14.82 -14.48 -9.37
CA ILE A 66 -15.37 -13.50 -8.40
C ILE A 66 -14.56 -13.53 -7.11
N ALA A 67 -14.11 -14.71 -6.68
CA ALA A 67 -13.35 -14.87 -5.44
C ALA A 67 -11.98 -14.15 -5.49
N LEU A 68 -11.24 -14.25 -6.60
CA LEU A 68 -9.90 -13.64 -6.70
C LEU A 68 -9.85 -12.11 -6.50
N PRO A 69 -10.66 -11.29 -7.20
CA PRO A 69 -10.67 -9.85 -7.01
C PRO A 69 -11.22 -9.46 -5.64
N LEU A 70 -12.14 -10.23 -5.05
CA LEU A 70 -12.60 -10.01 -3.68
C LEU A 70 -11.47 -10.22 -2.66
N ILE A 71 -10.67 -11.27 -2.82
CA ILE A 71 -9.49 -11.50 -1.97
C ILE A 71 -8.48 -10.37 -2.15
N SER A 72 -8.20 -9.95 -3.39
CA SER A 72 -7.29 -8.83 -3.68
C SER A 72 -7.77 -7.50 -3.06
N ALA A 73 -9.06 -7.20 -3.20
CA ALA A 73 -9.68 -6.02 -2.61
C ALA A 73 -9.64 -6.07 -1.07
N PHE A 74 -9.89 -7.24 -0.48
CA PHE A 74 -9.80 -7.44 0.97
C PHE A 74 -8.37 -7.21 1.49
N VAL A 75 -7.36 -7.79 0.83
CA VAL A 75 -5.95 -7.57 1.20
C VAL A 75 -5.59 -6.09 1.08
N THR A 76 -6.01 -5.43 0.01
CA THR A 76 -5.78 -3.98 -0.19
C THR A 76 -6.45 -3.15 0.90
N PHE A 77 -7.67 -3.51 1.30
CA PHE A 77 -8.39 -2.85 2.40
C PHE A 77 -7.68 -3.03 3.74
N VAL A 78 -7.22 -4.24 4.08
CA VAL A 78 -6.46 -4.49 5.31
C VAL A 78 -5.16 -3.68 5.34
N ILE A 79 -4.42 -3.67 4.22
CA ILE A 79 -3.19 -2.88 4.09
C ILE A 79 -3.50 -1.39 4.25
N TYR A 80 -4.53 -0.87 3.59
CA TYR A 80 -4.93 0.53 3.64
C TYR A 80 -5.27 0.98 5.07
N ASN A 81 -6.07 0.20 5.80
CA ASN A 81 -6.43 0.53 7.18
C ASN A 81 -5.23 0.45 8.12
N SER A 82 -4.40 -0.60 8.00
CA SER A 82 -3.16 -0.70 8.79
C SER A 82 -2.21 0.49 8.54
N TRP A 83 -2.23 1.04 7.33
CA TRP A 83 -1.46 2.23 6.96
C TRP A 83 -2.00 3.52 7.57
N GLN A 84 -3.32 3.72 7.56
CA GLN A 84 -3.96 4.88 8.20
C GLN A 84 -3.58 4.96 9.69
N ASP A 85 -3.49 3.83 10.37
CA ASP A 85 -3.08 3.79 11.77
C ASP A 85 -1.61 4.21 11.96
N ARG A 86 -0.70 3.80 11.05
CA ARG A 86 0.72 4.23 11.10
C ARG A 86 0.89 5.72 10.83
N LEU A 87 0.12 6.28 9.90
CA LEU A 87 0.19 7.71 9.58
C LEU A 87 -0.24 8.58 10.75
N LYS A 88 -1.29 8.18 11.49
CA LYS A 88 -1.75 8.89 12.69
C LYS A 88 -0.68 8.93 13.79
N LEU A 89 0.07 7.84 13.97
CA LEU A 89 1.17 7.83 14.96
C LEU A 89 2.27 8.87 14.63
N HIS A 90 2.58 9.08 13.35
CA HIS A 90 3.64 10.03 12.98
C HIS A 90 3.27 11.49 13.23
N THR A 91 1.99 11.87 13.10
CA THR A 91 1.56 13.25 13.37
C THR A 91 1.61 13.61 14.85
N ASP A 92 1.45 12.62 15.73
CA ASP A 92 1.42 12.84 17.19
C ASP A 92 2.82 13.07 17.77
N TRP A 93 3.88 12.73 17.03
CA TRP A 93 5.27 12.93 17.43
C TRP A 93 5.90 14.21 16.93
N GLN A 94 5.16 15.02 16.19
CA GLN A 94 5.67 16.28 15.66
C GLN A 94 5.05 17.45 16.41
N CYS A 95 5.85 18.47 16.66
CA CYS A 95 5.34 19.72 17.19
C CYS A 95 4.35 20.31 16.18
N GLN A 96 3.08 20.48 16.57
CA GLN A 96 2.04 21.03 15.68
C GLN A 96 2.33 22.45 15.16
N GLN A 97 3.31 23.15 15.75
CA GLN A 97 3.66 24.51 15.35
C GLN A 97 4.86 24.61 14.41
N CYS A 98 5.90 23.80 14.61
CA CYS A 98 7.14 23.87 13.81
C CYS A 98 7.50 22.56 13.09
N GLY A 99 6.77 21.47 13.33
CA GLY A 99 7.07 20.15 12.76
C GLY A 99 8.25 19.41 13.41
N TYR A 100 8.91 20.00 14.41
CA TYR A 100 10.04 19.37 15.09
C TYR A 100 9.63 18.04 15.74
N THR A 101 10.47 17.02 15.59
CA THR A 101 10.20 15.68 16.13
C THR A 101 10.42 15.66 17.65
N LEU A 102 9.40 15.27 18.40
CA LEU A 102 9.38 15.27 19.86
C LEU A 102 9.85 13.95 20.49
N LEU A 103 10.36 13.02 19.67
CA LEU A 103 10.86 11.73 20.15
C LEU A 103 12.08 11.91 21.07
N ASN A 104 12.07 11.20 22.20
CA ASN A 104 13.16 11.17 23.20
C ASN A 104 13.54 12.50 23.85
N LEU A 105 12.67 13.51 23.82
CA LEU A 105 12.86 14.72 24.63
C LEU A 105 12.52 14.44 26.11
N THR A 106 13.37 14.93 27.02
CA THR A 106 13.14 14.88 28.47
C THR A 106 12.38 16.11 28.99
N THR A 107 12.23 17.14 28.16
CA THR A 107 11.56 18.40 28.49
C THR A 107 10.11 18.40 28.00
N SER A 108 9.24 19.19 28.64
CA SER A 108 7.84 19.41 28.24
C SER A 108 7.67 20.56 27.22
N THR A 109 8.76 21.07 26.67
CA THR A 109 8.81 22.21 25.77
C THR A 109 9.61 21.88 24.51
N CYS A 110 9.11 22.34 23.37
CA CYS A 110 9.77 22.17 22.09
C CYS A 110 11.06 23.02 22.02
N PRO A 111 12.21 22.46 21.63
CA PRO A 111 13.48 23.19 21.60
C PRO A 111 13.51 24.27 20.51
N GLU A 112 12.79 24.08 19.41
CA GLU A 112 12.76 25.03 18.29
C GLU A 112 11.82 26.21 18.54
N CYS A 113 10.57 25.94 18.94
CA CYS A 113 9.54 26.98 19.04
C CYS A 113 9.10 27.32 20.47
N GLY A 114 9.65 26.64 21.49
CA GLY A 114 9.33 26.87 22.90
C GLY A 114 7.93 26.45 23.35
N LYS A 115 7.10 25.91 22.44
CA LYS A 115 5.71 25.53 22.76
C LYS A 115 5.70 24.37 23.75
N GLY A 116 4.94 24.52 24.82
CA GLY A 116 4.66 23.43 25.76
C GLY A 116 3.79 22.36 25.12
N PHE A 117 4.07 21.10 25.44
CA PHE A 117 3.27 19.95 25.04
C PHE A 117 3.01 19.03 26.25
N ASN A 118 1.96 18.20 26.17
CA ASN A 118 1.65 17.26 27.23
C ASN A 118 2.58 16.04 27.14
N THR A 119 3.45 15.87 28.13
CA THR A 119 4.40 14.75 28.21
C THR A 119 3.71 13.40 28.29
N GLN A 120 2.48 13.32 28.83
CA GLN A 120 1.71 12.08 28.90
C GLN A 120 1.42 11.49 27.52
N ILE A 121 1.18 12.34 26.52
CA ILE A 121 0.91 11.92 25.13
C ILE A 121 2.17 11.29 24.51
N ILE A 122 3.35 11.83 24.84
CA ILE A 122 4.62 11.31 24.34
C ILE A 122 4.98 9.98 24.99
N THR A 123 4.80 9.83 26.31
CA THR A 123 5.03 8.54 26.98
C THR A 123 4.08 7.46 26.49
N ALA A 124 2.79 7.76 26.34
CA ALA A 124 1.81 6.81 25.82
C ALA A 124 2.15 6.36 24.39
N SER A 125 2.57 7.30 23.54
CA SER A 125 2.93 6.99 22.16
C SER A 125 4.28 6.26 22.03
N LYS A 126 5.24 6.50 22.95
CA LYS A 126 6.46 5.71 23.08
C LYS A 126 6.17 4.26 23.48
N GLU A 127 5.30 4.06 24.46
CA GLU A 127 4.87 2.71 24.88
C GLU A 127 4.16 1.98 23.74
N ALA A 128 3.26 2.66 23.02
CA ALA A 128 2.60 2.09 21.85
C ALA A 128 3.61 1.69 20.75
N HIS A 129 4.63 2.52 20.50
CA HIS A 129 5.69 2.21 19.55
C HIS A 129 6.52 0.98 19.97
N ASP A 130 6.90 0.89 21.26
CA ASP A 130 7.64 -0.25 21.79
C ASP A 130 6.80 -1.54 21.75
N GLN A 131 5.50 -1.46 22.03
CA GLN A 131 4.59 -2.60 21.88
C GLN A 131 4.46 -3.05 20.42
N MET A 132 4.37 -2.10 19.48
CA MET A 132 4.31 -2.41 18.05
C MET A 132 5.59 -3.10 17.57
N PHE A 133 6.75 -2.71 18.10
CA PHE A 133 8.02 -3.38 17.82
C PHE A 133 8.08 -4.79 18.41
N LYS A 134 7.58 -5.00 19.63
CA LYS A 134 7.49 -6.34 20.24
C LYS A 134 6.61 -7.29 19.43
N ILE A 135 5.46 -6.82 18.93
CA ILE A 135 4.58 -7.64 18.10
C ILE A 135 5.28 -8.08 16.80
N LYS A 136 6.03 -7.17 16.15
CA LYS A 136 6.82 -7.52 14.95
C LYS A 136 7.92 -8.54 15.22
N LEU A 137 8.55 -8.49 16.39
CA LEU A 137 9.62 -9.42 16.77
C LEU A 137 9.10 -10.83 17.11
N LEU A 138 7.83 -10.95 17.46
CA LEU A 138 7.20 -12.24 17.80
C LEU A 138 6.63 -13.00 16.61
N GLY A 139 6.83 -12.52 15.38
CA GLY A 139 6.64 -13.31 14.16
C GLY A 139 5.22 -13.78 13.90
N TRP A 140 4.25 -12.88 14.04
CA TRP A 140 2.90 -13.04 13.49
C TRP A 140 2.78 -12.26 12.18
#